data_AF-A0A9W3BN10-F1
#
_entry.id   AF-A0A9W3BN10-F1
#
_cell.length_a   1.000
_cell.length_b   1.000
_cell.length_c   1.000
_cell.angle_alpha   90.00
_cell.angle_beta   90.00
_cell.angle_gamma   90.00
#
_symmetry.space_group_name_H-M   'P 1'
#
loop_
_entity.id
_entity.type
_entity.pdbx_description
1 polymer ?
#
loop_
_entity_poly.entity_id
_entity_poly.type
_entity_poly.pdbx_seq_one_letter_code
_entity_poly.pdbx_strand_id
1 'polypeptide(L)'
;MDSPSTSESYKTCDSSLGESRCRSSQVSGGLVKGRRPHQSHSDDGLPIKIARLELNDTTSNALCENSDENNEIVEHDWRLLPYPALKRIYALLPNKDRYNMAVACPLWSEPLTSGDIWRKLNFRFNRVEDWKAKRFTQKVLPVAVRYLNIDCKVDAGAVLVHKEWDSLVYLVRLLRYLLNHKVNKLVSLRVANMSRLTMRWLTCGKRKDLIMTLRGLLDCQTNLKVLNLSCAGLDLEQGTMMLVKAANNCGSRIKKLIIDGLFADNLGTDVLPMVLLEPITYFTKLKALSISSLYICDDVVEVIAGIATLKHLRIYTDEGCEEEHVSTQSWEILKDACPQLEVHYILTNVHNYYKFRQILKRNIPLTRLDWKVDRSTRFDFWVEEDVLVCLSYISETFKNTIRHIDIALRYSSEKFAPLFDDIIRRCLKLQTLSVKAPDDENQTLEKALTQFVFWASIRQTKCAIRELKFNGKNIHLERSSLNSTVKWLFGRFM
;
A
#
# COMPACT_ATOMS: atom_id res chain seq x y z
N MET A 1 33.72 -14.21 73.99
CA MET A 1 34.88 -15.08 73.69
C MET A 1 34.84 -15.39 72.20
N ASP A 2 35.73 -14.69 71.49
CA ASP A 2 36.51 -15.10 70.33
C ASP A 2 35.83 -15.63 69.05
N SER A 3 35.81 -14.75 68.03
CA SER A 3 36.34 -14.82 66.64
C SER A 3 36.73 -16.19 66.02
N PRO A 4 36.93 -16.34 64.67
CA PRO A 4 37.18 -15.29 63.66
C PRO A 4 36.66 -15.50 62.20
N SER A 5 36.70 -14.39 61.45
CA SER A 5 37.15 -14.17 60.05
C SER A 5 36.67 -15.03 58.87
N THR A 6 36.22 -14.34 57.81
CA THR A 6 36.90 -14.33 56.49
C THR A 6 36.61 -13.05 55.70
N SER A 7 37.67 -12.56 55.06
CA SER A 7 37.81 -11.41 54.17
C SER A 7 37.77 -11.83 52.70
N GLU A 8 37.43 -10.90 51.79
CA GLU A 8 37.95 -10.69 50.41
C GLU A 8 36.83 -10.17 49.48
N SER A 9 37.05 -9.41 48.41
CA SER A 9 37.97 -8.32 48.07
C SER A 9 37.36 -7.68 46.81
N TYR A 10 37.26 -6.36 46.75
CA TYR A 10 36.76 -5.63 45.59
C TYR A 10 37.85 -5.54 44.52
N LYS A 11 37.52 -5.92 43.27
CA LYS A 11 38.37 -5.69 42.09
C LYS A 11 37.80 -4.56 41.23
N THR A 12 38.53 -3.47 41.18
CA THR A 12 38.55 -2.47 40.10
C THR A 12 39.34 -2.99 38.91
N CYS A 13 38.85 -2.79 37.69
CA CYS A 13 39.67 -2.85 36.47
C CYS A 13 39.44 -1.59 35.63
N ASP A 14 40.57 -1.00 35.29
CA ASP A 14 40.78 0.17 34.45
C ASP A 14 41.40 -0.28 33.12
N SER A 15 41.52 0.66 32.18
CA SER A 15 42.34 0.64 30.93
C SER A 15 41.69 0.22 29.59
N SER A 16 41.40 1.27 28.79
CA SER A 16 41.96 1.61 27.46
C SER A 16 42.02 0.59 26.31
N LEU A 17 41.63 1.09 25.11
CA LEU A 17 42.12 0.82 23.72
C LEU A 17 40.95 1.08 22.75
N GLY A 18 41.02 1.85 21.65
CA GLY A 18 42.08 2.64 21.05
C GLY A 18 41.47 3.49 19.91
N GLU A 19 41.89 4.75 19.82
CA GLU A 19 41.59 5.66 18.72
C GLU A 19 42.44 5.31 17.49
N SER A 20 41.83 5.11 16.34
CA SER A 20 42.52 5.00 15.06
C SER A 20 42.37 6.30 14.25
N ARG A 21 43.38 7.18 14.40
CA ARG A 21 43.70 8.26 13.46
C ARG A 21 44.38 7.67 12.23
N CYS A 22 43.83 7.89 11.03
CA CYS A 22 44.61 7.79 9.80
C CYS A 22 45.05 9.19 9.35
N ARG A 23 46.38 9.35 9.27
CA ARG A 23 47.12 10.55 8.93
C ARG A 23 47.02 10.88 7.44
N SER A 24 47.03 12.18 7.21
CA SER A 24 47.50 12.89 6.02
C SER A 24 48.89 12.43 5.56
N SER A 25 49.06 12.25 4.25
CA SER A 25 50.34 12.33 3.57
C SER A 25 50.32 13.51 2.60
N GLN A 26 51.13 14.52 2.92
CA GLN A 26 51.63 15.51 1.97
C GLN A 26 52.72 14.83 1.13
N VAL A 27 52.66 15.00 -0.18
CA VAL A 27 53.83 14.95 -1.06
C VAL A 27 53.78 16.19 -1.95
N SER A 28 54.83 17.01 -1.84
CA SER A 28 55.08 18.20 -2.62
C SER A 28 55.90 17.84 -3.86
N GLY A 29 55.61 18.48 -5.00
CA GLY A 29 56.61 18.75 -6.03
C GLY A 29 56.14 18.59 -7.48
N GLY A 30 56.12 19.71 -8.22
CA GLY A 30 56.42 19.71 -9.66
C GLY A 30 55.36 20.29 -10.60
N LEU A 31 55.48 21.59 -10.90
CA LEU A 31 54.82 22.28 -12.02
C LEU A 31 55.13 21.65 -13.38
N VAL A 32 54.11 21.44 -14.23
CA VAL A 32 54.19 21.73 -15.68
C VAL A 32 52.81 22.20 -16.20
N LYS A 33 52.84 23.32 -16.93
CA LYS A 33 51.74 23.96 -17.67
C LYS A 33 51.04 23.01 -18.66
N GLY A 34 49.71 23.05 -18.76
CA GLY A 34 49.00 22.37 -19.85
C GLY A 34 47.50 22.65 -19.91
N ARG A 35 47.12 23.64 -20.72
CA ARG A 35 45.85 23.82 -21.48
C ARG A 35 44.55 23.20 -20.94
N ARG A 36 43.59 24.10 -20.64
CA ARG A 36 42.14 23.80 -20.56
C ARG A 36 41.61 23.30 -21.91
N PRO A 37 40.65 22.36 -21.92
CA PRO A 37 39.63 22.30 -22.94
C PRO A 37 38.32 22.90 -22.41
N HIS A 38 37.80 23.85 -23.17
CA HIS A 38 36.41 24.28 -23.15
C HIS A 38 35.47 23.07 -23.26
N GLN A 39 34.48 22.98 -22.37
CA GLN A 39 33.21 22.32 -22.68
C GLN A 39 32.07 23.29 -22.39
N SER A 40 31.61 23.88 -23.47
CA SER A 40 30.33 24.57 -23.63
C SER A 40 29.19 23.57 -23.41
N HIS A 41 28.39 23.77 -22.36
CA HIS A 41 27.01 23.32 -22.36
C HIS A 41 26.13 24.55 -22.51
N SER A 42 25.52 24.63 -23.69
CA SER A 42 24.57 25.66 -24.09
C SER A 42 23.36 25.65 -23.17
N ASP A 43 23.12 26.82 -22.61
CA ASP A 43 21.97 27.23 -21.83
C ASP A 43 21.01 27.90 -22.81
N ASP A 44 20.09 27.14 -23.41
CA ASP A 44 19.01 27.70 -24.24
C ASP A 44 17.68 27.63 -23.47
N GLY A 45 17.58 28.49 -22.45
CA GLY A 45 16.31 28.92 -21.89
C GLY A 45 15.71 30.04 -22.72
N LEU A 46 14.96 29.71 -23.77
CA LEU A 46 14.12 30.70 -24.47
C LEU A 46 12.84 30.98 -23.66
N PRO A 47 12.53 32.25 -23.33
CA PRO A 47 11.27 32.60 -22.69
C PRO A 47 10.14 32.61 -23.72
N ILE A 48 9.12 31.79 -23.50
CA ILE A 48 7.87 31.86 -24.28
C ILE A 48 7.15 33.16 -23.87
N LYS A 49 7.25 34.19 -24.72
CA LYS A 49 6.37 35.36 -24.66
C LYS A 49 4.95 34.90 -25.01
N ILE A 50 4.06 34.92 -24.03
CA ILE A 50 2.62 34.77 -24.25
C ILE A 50 2.12 36.10 -24.81
N ALA A 51 1.84 36.14 -26.11
CA ALA A 51 1.09 37.24 -26.70
C ALA A 51 -0.38 37.11 -26.25
N ARG A 52 -0.88 38.12 -25.52
CA ARG A 52 -2.31 38.33 -25.33
C ARG A 52 -2.89 38.75 -26.67
N LEU A 53 -3.71 37.90 -27.29
CA LEU A 53 -4.65 38.33 -28.31
C LEU A 53 -5.90 38.82 -27.58
N GLU A 54 -6.21 40.10 -27.74
CA GLU A 54 -7.48 40.69 -27.31
C GLU A 54 -8.60 40.06 -28.15
N LEU A 55 -9.60 39.47 -27.48
CA LEU A 55 -10.84 39.02 -28.11
C LEU A 55 -11.71 40.26 -28.34
N ASN A 56 -12.00 40.56 -29.61
CA ASN A 56 -13.10 41.44 -29.97
C ASN A 56 -14.40 40.63 -29.95
N ASP A 57 -15.31 41.03 -29.08
CA ASP A 57 -16.72 40.63 -29.10
C ASP A 57 -17.37 41.21 -30.37
N THR A 58 -17.93 40.35 -31.22
CA THR A 58 -19.01 40.78 -32.11
C THR A 58 -19.97 39.63 -32.37
N THR A 59 -21.05 39.65 -31.61
CA THR A 59 -22.30 38.96 -31.91
C THR A 59 -22.95 39.65 -33.12
N SER A 60 -23.40 38.90 -34.13
CA SER A 60 -24.49 39.33 -35.01
C SER A 60 -25.14 38.16 -35.74
N ASN A 61 -26.47 38.20 -35.72
CA ASN A 61 -27.43 37.26 -36.30
C ASN A 61 -27.39 37.21 -37.84
N ALA A 62 -27.75 36.07 -38.42
CA ALA A 62 -28.50 35.93 -39.69
C ALA A 62 -29.07 34.51 -39.74
N LEU A 63 -30.38 34.33 -39.51
CA LEU A 63 -31.46 34.20 -40.51
C LEU A 63 -31.36 32.93 -41.38
N CYS A 64 -32.38 32.08 -41.22
CA CYS A 64 -32.67 30.91 -42.03
C CYS A 64 -33.24 31.33 -43.39
N GLU A 65 -32.77 30.70 -44.47
CA GLU A 65 -33.58 30.39 -45.66
C GLU A 65 -32.86 29.32 -46.51
N ASN A 66 -33.64 28.66 -47.35
CA ASN A 66 -33.56 27.24 -47.72
C ASN A 66 -32.57 26.84 -48.84
N SER A 67 -32.38 25.52 -48.88
CA SER A 67 -32.08 24.62 -50.01
C SER A 67 -30.72 24.75 -50.70
N ASP A 68 -29.86 23.76 -50.43
CA ASP A 68 -29.39 22.84 -51.47
C ASP A 68 -28.72 21.61 -50.83
N GLU A 69 -29.12 20.41 -51.25
CA GLU A 69 -28.54 19.12 -50.86
C GLU A 69 -27.13 18.95 -51.44
N ASN A 70 -26.17 19.71 -50.93
CA ASN A 70 -24.77 19.33 -50.94
C ASN A 70 -24.44 18.90 -49.52
N ASN A 71 -24.18 17.60 -49.31
CA ASN A 71 -23.54 17.12 -48.08
C ASN A 71 -22.11 17.67 -48.03
N GLU A 72 -21.96 18.98 -47.79
CA GLU A 72 -20.72 19.56 -47.29
C GLU A 72 -20.41 18.84 -45.99
N ILE A 73 -19.34 18.05 -46.01
CA ILE A 73 -18.76 17.48 -44.80
C ILE A 73 -18.32 18.70 -43.98
N VAL A 74 -19.16 19.13 -43.03
CA VAL A 74 -18.84 20.20 -42.10
C VAL A 74 -17.64 19.71 -41.30
N GLU A 75 -16.45 20.18 -41.67
CA GLU A 75 -15.22 19.81 -41.01
C GLU A 75 -15.21 20.47 -39.63
N HIS A 76 -15.55 19.70 -38.61
CA HIS A 76 -15.61 20.20 -37.24
C HIS A 76 -14.20 20.49 -36.73
N ASP A 77 -13.88 21.77 -36.55
CA ASP A 77 -12.61 22.18 -35.96
C ASP A 77 -12.62 21.97 -34.44
N TRP A 78 -12.02 20.86 -34.01
CA TRP A 78 -11.83 20.50 -32.59
C TRP A 78 -11.06 21.56 -31.79
N ARG A 79 -10.31 22.46 -32.43
CA ARG A 79 -9.62 23.57 -31.75
C ARG A 79 -10.61 24.58 -31.16
N LEU A 80 -11.80 24.67 -31.71
CA LEU A 80 -12.86 25.60 -31.29
C LEU A 80 -13.77 25.03 -30.18
N LEU A 81 -13.42 23.88 -29.60
CA LEU A 81 -14.17 23.33 -28.47
C LEU A 81 -14.28 24.36 -27.34
N PRO A 82 -15.50 24.64 -26.84
CA PRO A 82 -15.68 25.55 -25.72
C PRO A 82 -14.93 25.11 -24.47
N TYR A 83 -14.43 26.08 -23.70
CA TYR A 83 -13.71 25.82 -22.45
C TYR A 83 -14.40 24.82 -21.49
N PRO A 84 -15.74 24.88 -21.26
CA PRO A 84 -16.43 23.90 -20.43
C PRO A 84 -16.32 22.45 -20.95
N ALA A 85 -16.37 22.26 -22.27
CA ALA A 85 -16.22 20.95 -22.90
C ALA A 85 -14.79 20.43 -22.73
N LEU A 86 -13.77 21.27 -23.00
CA LEU A 86 -12.37 20.92 -22.77
C LEU A 86 -12.13 20.55 -21.30
N LYS A 87 -12.60 21.36 -20.35
CA LYS A 87 -12.48 21.07 -18.92
C LYS A 87 -13.12 19.73 -18.54
N ARG A 88 -14.26 19.38 -19.15
CA ARG A 88 -14.92 18.08 -18.96
C ARG A 88 -14.09 16.93 -19.50
N ILE A 89 -13.50 17.07 -20.69
CA ILE A 89 -12.59 16.07 -21.27
C ILE A 89 -11.38 15.89 -20.36
N TYR A 90 -10.73 16.98 -19.94
CA TYR A 90 -9.59 16.94 -19.01
C TYR A 90 -9.91 16.19 -17.71
N ALA A 91 -11.12 16.34 -17.17
CA ALA A 91 -11.54 15.65 -15.94
C ALA A 91 -11.60 14.12 -16.09
N LEU A 92 -11.84 13.61 -17.31
CA LEU A 92 -11.90 12.18 -17.63
C LEU A 92 -10.52 11.58 -17.95
N LEU A 93 -9.56 12.40 -18.38
CA LEU A 93 -8.23 11.95 -18.78
C LEU A 93 -7.31 11.66 -17.58
N PRO A 94 -6.40 10.68 -17.68
CA PRO A 94 -5.32 10.51 -16.71
C PRO A 94 -4.28 11.63 -16.86
N ASN A 95 -3.44 11.82 -15.82
CA ASN A 95 -2.46 12.92 -15.77
C ASN A 95 -1.55 12.99 -17.01
N LYS A 96 -1.11 11.83 -17.55
CA LYS A 96 -0.27 11.76 -18.75
C LYS A 96 -0.97 12.40 -19.95
N ASP A 97 -2.21 12.02 -20.18
CA ASP A 97 -2.95 12.41 -21.38
C ASP A 97 -3.38 13.87 -21.30
N ARG A 98 -3.61 14.41 -20.10
CA ARG A 98 -3.81 15.85 -19.90
C ARG A 98 -2.62 16.69 -20.37
N TYR A 99 -1.40 16.24 -20.11
CA TYR A 99 -0.20 16.93 -20.57
C TYR A 99 -0.02 16.84 -22.09
N ASN A 100 -0.40 15.71 -22.70
CA ASN A 100 -0.37 15.53 -24.15
C ASN A 100 -1.45 16.38 -24.84
N MET A 101 -2.65 16.41 -24.26
CA MET A 101 -3.74 17.27 -24.73
C MET A 101 -3.36 18.75 -24.68
N ALA A 102 -2.62 19.16 -23.64
CA ALA A 102 -2.22 20.56 -23.45
C ALA A 102 -1.17 21.05 -24.47
N VAL A 103 -0.53 20.15 -25.21
CA VAL A 103 0.44 20.53 -26.26
C VAL A 103 -0.18 20.49 -27.66
N ALA A 104 -1.44 20.08 -27.80
CA ALA A 104 -2.11 19.99 -29.11
C ALA A 104 -2.32 21.37 -29.74
N CYS A 105 -2.80 22.35 -28.96
CA CYS A 105 -2.89 23.76 -29.38
C CYS A 105 -2.99 24.69 -28.15
N PRO A 106 -2.81 26.02 -28.31
CA PRO A 106 -2.84 26.97 -27.20
C PRO A 106 -4.15 26.95 -26.41
N LEU A 107 -5.31 26.90 -27.08
CA LEU A 107 -6.64 26.87 -26.43
C LEU A 107 -6.80 25.62 -25.54
N TRP A 108 -6.26 24.48 -25.98
CA TRP A 108 -6.33 23.24 -25.21
C TRP A 108 -5.40 23.24 -24.00
N SER A 109 -4.41 24.14 -23.95
CA SER A 109 -3.51 24.25 -22.80
C SER A 109 -4.14 24.96 -21.59
N GLU A 110 -5.14 25.81 -21.81
CA GLU A 110 -5.72 26.66 -20.77
C GLU A 110 -6.38 25.87 -19.62
N PRO A 111 -7.21 24.83 -19.88
CA PRO A 111 -7.80 24.03 -18.81
C PRO A 111 -6.78 23.29 -17.95
N LEU A 112 -5.54 23.10 -18.42
CA LEU A 112 -4.46 22.50 -17.63
C LEU A 112 -4.16 23.30 -16.36
N THR A 113 -4.44 24.60 -16.35
CA THR A 113 -4.24 25.48 -15.18
C THR A 113 -5.40 25.45 -14.18
N SER A 114 -6.57 24.91 -14.57
CA SER A 114 -7.76 24.87 -13.72
C SER A 114 -7.57 23.89 -12.56
N GLY A 115 -7.78 24.36 -11.32
CA GLY A 115 -7.64 23.52 -10.14
C GLY A 115 -8.56 22.29 -10.13
N ASP A 116 -9.79 22.40 -10.65
CA ASP A 116 -10.79 21.33 -10.55
C ASP A 116 -10.39 20.00 -11.19
N ILE A 117 -9.58 20.05 -12.26
CA ILE A 117 -9.12 18.83 -12.93
C ILE A 117 -8.05 18.12 -12.10
N TRP A 118 -7.35 18.84 -11.20
CA TRP A 118 -6.27 18.32 -10.36
C TRP A 118 -6.70 17.88 -8.96
N ARG A 119 -8.02 17.70 -8.73
CA ARG A 119 -8.54 17.21 -7.44
C ARG A 119 -7.89 15.89 -6.98
N LYS A 120 -7.48 15.03 -7.92
CA LYS A 120 -6.80 13.76 -7.66
C LYS A 120 -5.43 13.73 -8.32
N LEU A 121 -4.40 13.44 -7.53
CA LEU A 121 -3.01 13.33 -8.00
C LEU A 121 -2.43 11.97 -7.60
N ASN A 122 -1.71 11.37 -8.54
CA ASN A 122 -0.93 10.15 -8.31
C ASN A 122 0.50 10.40 -8.78
N PHE A 123 1.46 10.16 -7.90
CA PHE A 123 2.88 10.20 -8.20
C PHE A 123 3.51 8.86 -7.83
N ARG A 124 4.39 8.37 -8.70
CA ARG A 124 5.27 7.25 -8.42
C ARG A 124 6.69 7.77 -8.39
N PHE A 125 7.38 7.50 -7.29
CA PHE A 125 8.80 7.74 -7.13
C PHE A 125 9.50 6.39 -7.23
N ASN A 126 9.69 5.92 -8.46
CA ASN A 126 10.25 4.62 -8.81
C ASN A 126 11.55 4.75 -9.60
N ARG A 127 12.14 5.97 -9.64
CA ARG A 127 13.33 6.34 -10.42
C ARG A 127 13.12 6.41 -11.94
N VAL A 128 11.87 6.35 -12.39
CA VAL A 128 11.50 6.46 -13.81
C VAL A 128 10.55 7.65 -14.00
N GLU A 129 9.53 7.76 -13.16
CA GLU A 129 8.47 8.75 -13.30
C GLU A 129 8.64 9.99 -12.41
N ASP A 130 9.72 10.07 -11.65
CA ASP A 130 9.96 11.07 -10.62
C ASP A 130 9.93 12.51 -11.17
N TRP A 131 10.40 12.71 -12.40
CA TRP A 131 10.38 14.00 -13.09
C TRP A 131 8.97 14.58 -13.28
N LYS A 132 7.91 13.74 -13.23
CA LYS A 132 6.52 14.21 -13.31
C LYS A 132 6.17 15.12 -12.13
N ALA A 133 6.76 14.88 -10.96
CA ALA A 133 6.61 15.77 -9.80
C ALA A 133 7.21 17.15 -10.08
N LYS A 134 8.40 17.22 -10.70
CA LYS A 134 9.03 18.48 -11.13
C LYS A 134 8.10 19.25 -12.07
N ARG A 135 7.60 18.61 -13.12
CA ARG A 135 6.70 19.24 -14.11
C ARG A 135 5.41 19.74 -13.48
N PHE A 136 4.83 18.98 -12.55
CA PHE A 136 3.65 19.40 -11.79
C PHE A 136 3.94 20.70 -11.00
N THR A 137 5.03 20.74 -10.23
CA THR A 137 5.39 21.92 -9.42
C THR A 137 5.71 23.18 -10.24
N GLN A 138 5.89 23.05 -11.56
CA GLN A 138 6.17 24.17 -12.46
C GLN A 138 4.93 24.70 -13.17
N LYS A 139 3.90 23.86 -13.36
CA LYS A 139 2.77 24.17 -14.26
C LYS A 139 1.40 24.20 -13.59
N VAL A 140 1.28 23.70 -12.36
CA VAL A 140 -0.02 23.44 -11.74
C VAL A 140 -0.11 24.03 -10.33
N LEU A 141 -1.12 24.87 -10.10
CA LEU A 141 -1.47 25.34 -8.77
C LEU A 141 -2.26 24.26 -7.99
N PRO A 142 -1.79 23.81 -6.82
CA PRO A 142 -2.33 22.60 -6.17
C PRO A 142 -3.51 22.89 -5.22
N VAL A 143 -4.08 24.09 -5.24
CA VAL A 143 -5.05 24.59 -4.24
C VAL A 143 -6.34 23.73 -4.17
N ALA A 144 -6.71 23.12 -5.29
CA ALA A 144 -7.89 22.28 -5.42
C ALA A 144 -7.63 20.79 -5.14
N VAL A 145 -6.41 20.39 -4.83
CA VAL A 145 -6.08 18.97 -4.55
C VAL A 145 -6.87 18.49 -3.32
N ARG A 146 -7.45 17.30 -3.44
CA ARG A 146 -8.23 16.62 -2.38
C ARG A 146 -7.76 15.19 -2.15
N TYR A 147 -7.23 14.53 -3.17
CA TYR A 147 -6.79 13.13 -3.09
C TYR A 147 -5.36 13.05 -3.60
N LEU A 148 -4.42 12.83 -2.70
CA LEU A 148 -3.00 12.69 -3.03
C LEU A 148 -2.54 11.26 -2.75
N ASN A 149 -1.99 10.63 -3.78
CA ASN A 149 -1.38 9.31 -3.70
C ASN A 149 0.06 9.38 -4.17
N ILE A 150 0.98 9.04 -3.27
CA ILE A 150 2.40 8.96 -3.51
C ILE A 150 2.83 7.53 -3.20
N ASP A 151 3.42 6.87 -4.19
CA ASP A 151 4.03 5.55 -4.03
C ASP A 151 5.53 5.63 -4.30
N CYS A 152 6.34 5.20 -3.35
CA CYS A 152 7.79 5.21 -3.46
C CYS A 152 8.39 3.83 -3.76
N LYS A 153 7.57 2.82 -4.09
CA LYS A 153 8.04 1.50 -4.49
C LYS A 153 8.84 1.56 -5.81
N VAL A 154 9.91 0.78 -5.88
CA VAL A 154 10.69 0.58 -7.11
C VAL A 154 10.13 -0.63 -7.85
N ASP A 155 9.95 -0.50 -9.16
CA ASP A 155 9.50 -1.61 -10.01
C ASP A 155 10.65 -2.59 -10.24
N ALA A 156 10.41 -3.87 -9.94
CA ALA A 156 11.38 -4.93 -10.22
C ALA A 156 11.59 -5.02 -11.74
N GLY A 157 12.84 -4.89 -12.18
CA GLY A 157 13.21 -4.98 -13.60
C GLY A 157 13.06 -3.69 -14.42
N ALA A 158 12.73 -2.55 -13.82
CA ALA A 158 12.70 -1.29 -14.55
C ALA A 158 14.11 -0.77 -14.85
N VAL A 159 14.30 -0.22 -16.06
CA VAL A 159 15.51 0.53 -16.41
C VAL A 159 15.51 1.82 -15.59
N LEU A 160 16.44 1.92 -14.64
CA LEU A 160 16.51 3.04 -13.70
C LEU A 160 17.06 4.28 -14.42
N VAL A 161 16.20 5.28 -14.60
CA VAL A 161 16.57 6.54 -15.29
C VAL A 161 17.23 7.52 -14.33
N HIS A 162 16.78 7.52 -13.08
CA HIS A 162 17.25 8.43 -12.04
C HIS A 162 17.99 7.70 -10.92
N LYS A 163 18.88 8.41 -10.24
CA LYS A 163 19.49 7.91 -9.01
C LYS A 163 18.45 7.93 -7.90
N GLU A 164 18.59 7.06 -6.90
CA GLU A 164 17.71 7.04 -5.72
C GLU A 164 17.57 8.41 -5.05
N TRP A 165 18.68 9.14 -5.02
CA TRP A 165 18.76 10.48 -4.49
C TRP A 165 17.81 11.47 -5.17
N ASP A 166 17.65 11.36 -6.48
CA ASP A 166 16.76 12.24 -7.25
C ASP A 166 15.30 12.03 -6.80
N SER A 167 14.89 10.79 -6.50
CA SER A 167 13.57 10.49 -5.94
C SER A 167 13.30 11.27 -4.66
N LEU A 168 14.28 11.29 -3.75
CA LEU A 168 14.18 12.03 -2.49
C LEU A 168 14.03 13.53 -2.74
N VAL A 169 14.87 14.09 -3.60
CA VAL A 169 14.83 15.53 -3.95
C VAL A 169 13.49 15.92 -4.57
N TYR A 170 12.98 15.13 -5.52
CA TYR A 170 11.70 15.41 -6.17
C TYR A 170 10.52 15.26 -5.21
N LEU A 171 10.56 14.29 -4.29
CA LEU A 171 9.52 14.10 -3.28
C LEU A 171 9.48 15.27 -2.30
N VAL A 172 10.64 15.67 -1.76
CA VAL A 172 10.75 16.84 -0.87
C VAL A 172 10.23 18.09 -1.59
N ARG A 173 10.63 18.30 -2.85
CA ARG A 173 10.16 19.42 -3.67
C ARG A 173 8.64 19.43 -3.81
N LEU A 174 8.03 18.27 -4.10
CA LEU A 174 6.58 18.14 -4.23
C LEU A 174 5.87 18.47 -2.92
N LEU A 175 6.27 17.85 -1.80
CA LEU A 175 5.61 18.07 -0.52
C LEU A 175 5.76 19.54 -0.07
N ARG A 176 6.93 20.14 -0.29
CA ARG A 176 7.19 21.55 0.07
C ARG A 176 6.36 22.49 -0.78
N TYR A 177 6.21 22.17 -2.05
CA TYR A 177 5.34 22.92 -2.95
C TYR A 177 3.88 22.88 -2.47
N LEU A 178 3.36 21.72 -2.09
CA LEU A 178 2.01 21.59 -1.53
C LEU A 178 1.84 22.38 -0.22
N LEU A 179 2.84 22.33 0.67
CA LEU A 179 2.83 23.06 1.93
C LEU A 179 2.84 24.59 1.70
N ASN A 180 3.73 25.08 0.84
CA ASN A 180 3.86 26.51 0.52
C ASN A 180 2.59 27.08 -0.12
N HIS A 181 1.88 26.26 -0.90
CA HIS A 181 0.58 26.61 -1.49
C HIS A 181 -0.62 26.31 -0.57
N LYS A 182 -0.39 26.05 0.72
CA LYS A 182 -1.41 25.87 1.76
C LYS A 182 -2.45 24.81 1.40
N VAL A 183 -2.01 23.68 0.84
CA VAL A 183 -2.89 22.54 0.56
C VAL A 183 -3.29 21.88 1.87
N ASN A 184 -4.41 22.32 2.46
CA ASN A 184 -4.89 21.94 3.79
C ASN A 184 -6.26 21.23 3.79
N LYS A 185 -6.82 20.98 2.61
CA LYS A 185 -8.16 20.40 2.41
C LYS A 185 -8.09 18.96 1.86
N LEU A 186 -6.98 18.24 2.06
CA LEU A 186 -6.91 16.85 1.61
C LEU A 186 -7.97 16.01 2.32
N VAL A 187 -8.68 15.20 1.53
CA VAL A 187 -9.62 14.18 1.97
C VAL A 187 -8.91 12.83 2.10
N SER A 188 -7.94 12.57 1.23
CA SER A 188 -7.11 11.36 1.27
C SER A 188 -5.66 11.71 1.04
N LEU A 189 -4.79 11.21 1.92
CA LEU A 189 -3.34 11.28 1.78
C LEU A 189 -2.78 9.87 1.89
N ARG A 190 -2.16 9.41 0.82
CA ARG A 190 -1.32 8.21 0.82
C ARG A 190 0.10 8.62 0.48
N VAL A 191 1.04 8.26 1.35
CA VAL A 191 2.47 8.34 1.10
C VAL A 191 3.07 7.03 1.60
N ALA A 192 3.31 6.10 0.68
CA ALA A 192 3.63 4.71 1.02
C ALA A 192 4.97 4.26 0.42
N ASN A 193 5.52 3.17 0.96
CA ASN A 193 6.76 2.53 0.51
C ASN A 193 7.98 3.47 0.55
N MET A 194 8.01 4.37 1.51
CA MET A 194 9.08 5.36 1.67
C MET A 194 10.31 4.82 2.42
N SER A 195 10.26 3.61 2.97
CA SER A 195 11.35 3.03 3.78
C SER A 195 12.74 3.17 3.14
N ARG A 196 12.86 2.98 1.82
CA ARG A 196 14.13 3.17 1.09
C ARG A 196 14.67 4.61 1.13
N LEU A 197 13.78 5.59 1.19
CA LEU A 197 14.10 7.02 1.23
C LEU A 197 14.36 7.51 2.65
N THR A 198 13.74 6.87 3.65
CA THR A 198 13.87 7.23 5.07
C THR A 198 15.01 6.49 5.76
N MET A 199 15.30 5.24 5.40
CA MET A 199 16.30 4.40 6.09
C MET A 199 17.70 4.46 5.51
N ARG A 200 17.88 4.62 4.19
CA ARG A 200 19.22 4.57 3.57
C ARG A 200 20.08 5.81 3.81
N TRP A 201 19.47 6.94 4.18
CA TRP A 201 20.12 8.25 4.21
C TRP A 201 20.03 8.89 5.61
N LEU A 202 20.37 8.12 6.64
CA LEU A 202 20.12 8.50 8.05
C LEU A 202 20.75 9.85 8.43
N THR A 203 21.94 10.16 7.92
CA THR A 203 22.71 11.38 8.23
C THR A 203 22.40 12.57 7.31
N CYS A 204 21.47 12.39 6.36
CA CYS A 204 21.23 13.35 5.31
C CYS A 204 20.26 14.48 5.72
N GLY A 205 20.64 15.74 5.46
CA GLY A 205 19.74 16.89 5.62
C GLY A 205 18.43 16.80 4.80
N LYS A 206 18.45 16.17 3.62
CA LYS A 206 17.23 15.98 2.79
C LYS A 206 16.26 14.95 3.35
N ARG A 207 16.73 13.97 4.11
CA ARG A 207 15.85 13.09 4.90
C ARG A 207 15.11 13.90 5.95
N LYS A 208 15.81 14.73 6.71
CA LYS A 208 15.19 15.65 7.69
C LYS A 208 14.17 16.58 7.02
N ASP A 209 14.51 17.15 5.86
CA ASP A 209 13.58 17.96 5.07
C ASP A 209 12.30 17.16 4.70
N LEU A 210 12.43 15.91 4.26
CA LEU A 210 11.29 15.05 3.91
C LEU A 210 10.36 14.87 5.12
N ILE A 211 10.93 14.46 6.25
CA ILE A 211 10.16 14.23 7.49
C ILE A 211 9.48 15.52 7.94
N MET A 212 10.22 16.63 8.03
CA MET A 212 9.68 17.91 8.48
C MET A 212 8.57 18.42 7.54
N THR A 213 8.74 18.26 6.23
CA THR A 213 7.75 18.70 5.26
C THR A 213 6.49 17.84 5.31
N LEU A 214 6.63 16.51 5.46
CA LEU A 214 5.49 15.60 5.61
C LEU A 214 4.73 15.89 6.91
N ARG A 215 5.46 16.10 8.01
CA ARG A 215 4.89 16.51 9.31
C ARG A 215 4.10 17.82 9.16
N GLY A 216 4.70 18.85 8.56
CA GLY A 216 4.04 20.13 8.33
C GLY A 216 2.80 20.00 7.44
N LEU A 217 2.85 19.14 6.41
CA LEU A 217 1.70 18.87 5.57
C LEU A 217 0.56 18.22 6.37
N LEU A 218 0.85 17.23 7.21
CA LEU A 218 -0.15 16.60 8.08
C LEU A 218 -0.73 17.59 9.10
N ASP A 219 0.12 18.41 9.71
CA ASP A 219 -0.28 19.41 10.71
C ASP A 219 -1.25 20.45 10.15
N CYS A 220 -1.12 20.76 8.86
CA CYS A 220 -2.03 21.69 8.19
C CYS A 220 -3.35 21.04 7.75
N GLN A 221 -3.52 19.72 7.78
CA GLN A 221 -4.74 19.11 7.24
C GLN A 221 -5.94 19.29 8.17
N THR A 222 -7.07 19.73 7.59
CA THR A 222 -8.34 19.91 8.33
C THR A 222 -9.43 18.94 7.89
N ASN A 223 -9.21 18.24 6.78
CA ASN A 223 -10.26 17.53 6.06
C ASN A 223 -10.02 16.03 5.86
N LEU A 224 -8.97 15.47 6.46
CA LEU A 224 -8.51 14.13 6.16
C LEU A 224 -9.51 13.08 6.63
N LYS A 225 -9.84 12.13 5.74
CA LYS A 225 -10.69 10.96 6.00
C LYS A 225 -9.93 9.66 5.82
N VAL A 226 -8.86 9.67 5.04
CA VAL A 226 -8.01 8.50 4.78
C VAL A 226 -6.55 8.92 4.92
N LEU A 227 -5.83 8.25 5.81
CA LEU A 227 -4.39 8.38 5.96
C LEU A 227 -3.73 7.02 5.70
N ASN A 228 -2.76 7.01 4.80
CA ASN A 228 -1.95 5.84 4.52
C ASN A 228 -0.46 6.22 4.55
N LEU A 229 0.26 5.63 5.50
CA LEU A 229 1.70 5.72 5.69
C LEU A 229 2.33 4.32 5.68
N SER A 230 1.77 3.37 4.92
CA SER A 230 2.26 1.99 4.88
C SER A 230 3.69 1.91 4.36
N CYS A 231 4.53 1.09 4.99
CA CYS A 231 5.93 0.88 4.65
C CYS A 231 6.71 2.21 4.61
N ALA A 232 6.43 3.11 5.55
CA ALA A 232 7.14 4.38 5.66
C ALA A 232 8.55 4.23 6.23
N GLY A 233 8.79 3.24 7.09
CA GLY A 233 10.11 2.98 7.71
C GLY A 233 10.64 4.21 8.45
N LEU A 234 9.82 4.81 9.30
CA LEU A 234 10.18 5.93 10.17
C LEU A 234 10.81 5.40 11.47
N ASP A 235 11.67 6.20 12.10
CA ASP A 235 12.01 5.89 13.50
C ASP A 235 10.82 6.18 14.43
N LEU A 236 10.93 5.73 15.68
CA LEU A 236 9.84 5.77 16.65
C LEU A 236 9.30 7.19 16.87
N GLU A 237 10.18 8.15 17.14
CA GLU A 237 9.80 9.54 17.37
C GLU A 237 9.09 10.13 16.14
N GLN A 238 9.63 9.91 14.94
CA GLN A 238 9.05 10.42 13.70
C GLN A 238 7.68 9.83 13.44
N GLY A 239 7.53 8.50 13.51
CA GLY A 239 6.26 7.83 13.25
C GLY A 239 5.17 8.25 14.23
N THR A 240 5.48 8.29 15.52
CA THR A 240 4.56 8.74 16.57
C THR A 240 4.13 10.18 16.35
N MET A 241 5.09 11.08 16.05
CA MET A 241 4.78 12.48 15.75
C MET A 241 3.85 12.63 14.55
N MET A 242 4.00 11.82 13.49
CA MET A 242 3.07 11.84 12.34
C MET A 242 1.65 11.46 12.76
N LEU A 243 1.51 10.44 13.61
CA LEU A 243 0.21 9.99 14.11
C LEU A 243 -0.43 11.04 15.00
N VAL A 244 0.30 11.59 15.97
CA VAL A 244 -0.19 12.66 16.86
C VAL A 244 -0.66 13.87 16.06
N LYS A 245 0.09 14.28 15.04
CA LYS A 245 -0.30 15.40 14.17
C LYS A 245 -1.56 15.13 13.36
N ALA A 246 -1.74 13.90 12.86
CA ALA A 246 -2.96 13.50 12.17
C ALA A 246 -4.16 13.37 13.13
N ALA A 247 -3.93 12.81 14.32
CA ALA A 247 -4.89 12.63 15.39
C ALA A 247 -5.46 13.97 15.87
N ASN A 248 -4.60 14.93 16.22
CA ASN A 248 -5.03 16.22 16.75
C ASN A 248 -5.85 17.03 15.74
N ASN A 249 -5.47 17.01 14.47
CA ASN A 249 -6.11 17.86 13.46
C ASN A 249 -7.29 17.18 12.76
N CYS A 250 -7.26 15.85 12.60
CA CYS A 250 -8.20 15.11 11.78
C CYS A 250 -8.74 13.83 12.43
N GLY A 251 -8.40 13.53 13.69
CA GLY A 251 -8.72 12.28 14.38
C GLY A 251 -10.19 11.90 14.28
N SER A 252 -11.08 12.82 14.66
CA SER A 252 -12.54 12.64 14.60
C SER A 252 -13.16 12.54 13.19
N ARG A 253 -12.33 12.62 12.14
CA ARG A 253 -12.76 12.60 10.73
C ARG A 253 -12.15 11.43 9.95
N ILE A 254 -10.99 10.94 10.38
CA ILE A 254 -10.31 9.81 9.76
C ILE A 254 -11.17 8.55 9.95
N LYS A 255 -11.52 7.93 8.83
CA LYS A 255 -12.30 6.70 8.76
C LYS A 255 -11.45 5.50 8.37
N LYS A 256 -10.30 5.73 7.75
CA LYS A 256 -9.36 4.70 7.32
C LYS A 256 -7.94 5.09 7.64
N LEU A 257 -7.27 4.27 8.42
CA LEU A 257 -5.87 4.41 8.80
C LEU A 257 -5.09 3.18 8.32
N ILE A 258 -3.99 3.41 7.60
CA ILE A 258 -3.12 2.35 7.09
C ILE A 258 -1.70 2.69 7.50
N ILE A 259 -1.16 1.91 8.42
CA ILE A 259 0.11 2.14 9.09
C ILE A 259 0.96 0.86 9.18
N ASP A 260 0.64 -0.19 8.44
CA ASP A 260 1.50 -1.38 8.33
C ASP A 260 2.91 -0.99 7.87
N GLY A 261 3.94 -1.33 8.64
CA GLY A 261 5.32 -0.92 8.36
C GLY A 261 5.59 0.59 8.48
N LEU A 262 4.83 1.29 9.35
CA LEU A 262 5.09 2.70 9.66
C LEU A 262 6.49 2.90 10.22
N PHE A 263 6.88 2.05 11.17
CA PHE A 263 8.16 2.08 11.86
C PHE A 263 9.20 1.19 11.17
N ALA A 264 10.48 1.49 11.37
CA ALA A 264 11.60 0.71 10.86
C ALA A 264 11.80 -0.62 11.63
N ASP A 265 12.26 -1.65 10.92
CA ASP A 265 12.36 -3.04 11.42
C ASP A 265 13.45 -3.26 12.48
N ASN A 266 14.30 -2.26 12.74
CA ASN A 266 15.42 -2.34 13.69
C ASN A 266 15.07 -1.83 15.10
N LEU A 267 13.80 -1.63 15.38
CA LEU A 267 13.31 -1.14 16.67
C LEU A 267 12.91 -2.32 17.56
N GLY A 268 13.17 -2.22 18.87
CA GLY A 268 12.76 -3.23 19.84
C GLY A 268 11.24 -3.43 19.81
N THR A 269 10.80 -4.69 19.76
CA THR A 269 9.41 -5.10 19.57
C THR A 269 8.47 -4.57 20.65
N ASP A 270 8.94 -4.54 21.89
CA ASP A 270 8.11 -4.28 23.08
C ASP A 270 7.60 -2.83 23.15
N VAL A 271 8.32 -1.89 22.54
CA VAL A 271 7.99 -0.46 22.61
C VAL A 271 7.01 -0.06 21.51
N LEU A 272 6.92 -0.84 20.42
CA LEU A 272 6.16 -0.48 19.23
C LEU A 272 4.64 -0.38 19.47
N PRO A 273 3.98 -1.27 20.25
CA PRO A 273 2.56 -1.11 20.55
C PRO A 273 2.28 0.11 21.43
N MET A 274 3.17 0.40 22.39
CA MET A 274 2.98 1.46 23.39
C MET A 274 2.83 2.85 22.76
N VAL A 275 3.57 3.12 21.68
CA VAL A 275 3.49 4.41 21.00
C VAL A 275 2.19 4.64 20.23
N LEU A 276 1.36 3.61 20.09
CA LEU A 276 0.05 3.72 19.45
C LEU A 276 -1.10 3.95 20.44
N LEU A 277 -0.90 3.69 21.73
CA LEU A 277 -1.96 3.78 22.74
C LEU A 277 -2.60 5.16 22.75
N GLU A 278 -1.79 6.22 22.87
CA GLU A 278 -2.33 7.58 22.90
C GLU A 278 -2.92 8.00 21.54
N PRO A 279 -2.20 7.94 20.40
CA PRO A 279 -2.72 8.48 19.14
C PRO A 279 -4.00 7.77 18.65
N ILE A 280 -4.17 6.48 18.93
CA ILE A 280 -5.33 5.72 18.45
C ILE A 280 -6.64 6.27 19.04
N THR A 281 -6.65 6.70 20.31
CA THR A 281 -7.84 7.19 21.01
C THR A 281 -8.53 8.36 20.30
N TYR A 282 -7.76 9.19 19.59
CA TYR A 282 -8.28 10.36 18.88
C TYR A 282 -9.04 10.00 17.59
N PHE A 283 -8.86 8.79 17.04
CA PHE A 283 -9.51 8.37 15.79
C PHE A 283 -10.95 7.86 16.01
N THR A 284 -11.82 8.69 16.59
CA THR A 284 -13.16 8.32 17.07
C THR A 284 -14.17 7.91 15.99
N LYS A 285 -13.82 7.99 14.69
CA LYS A 285 -14.66 7.54 13.57
C LYS A 285 -13.98 6.47 12.71
N LEU A 286 -12.94 5.82 13.24
CA LEU A 286 -12.15 4.84 12.52
C LEU A 286 -12.98 3.60 12.18
N LYS A 287 -13.18 3.34 10.89
CA LYS A 287 -13.92 2.18 10.38
C LYS A 287 -13.01 1.10 9.83
N ALA A 288 -11.81 1.47 9.37
CA ALA A 288 -10.86 0.54 8.79
C ALA A 288 -9.44 0.83 9.27
N LEU A 289 -8.79 -0.17 9.85
CA LEU A 289 -7.41 -0.13 10.31
C LEU A 289 -6.58 -1.20 9.58
N SER A 290 -5.40 -0.82 9.12
CA SER A 290 -4.40 -1.72 8.53
C SER A 290 -3.09 -1.53 9.28
N ILE A 291 -2.60 -2.59 9.91
CA ILE A 291 -1.55 -2.53 10.93
C ILE A 291 -0.64 -3.77 10.86
N SER A 292 0.60 -3.64 11.36
CA SER A 292 1.50 -4.78 11.57
C SER A 292 1.14 -5.51 12.87
N SER A 293 1.34 -6.83 12.94
CA SER A 293 1.21 -7.59 14.19
C SER A 293 2.24 -7.17 15.25
N LEU A 294 3.34 -6.53 14.86
CA LEU A 294 4.31 -5.96 15.80
C LEU A 294 3.75 -4.77 16.61
N TYR A 295 2.61 -4.21 16.20
CA TYR A 295 2.05 -3.00 16.80
C TYR A 295 0.77 -3.27 17.59
N ILE A 296 0.33 -4.53 17.67
CA ILE A 296 -0.92 -4.90 18.31
C ILE A 296 -0.60 -5.73 19.55
N CYS A 297 -1.05 -5.25 20.70
CA CYS A 297 -1.06 -5.99 21.95
C CYS A 297 -2.45 -5.89 22.60
N ASP A 298 -2.67 -6.54 23.73
CA ASP A 298 -3.91 -6.46 24.49
C ASP A 298 -4.34 -5.02 24.77
N ASP A 299 -3.43 -4.15 25.24
CA ASP A 299 -3.74 -2.75 25.53
C ASP A 299 -4.20 -1.97 24.28
N VAL A 300 -3.56 -2.21 23.14
CA VAL A 300 -3.95 -1.59 21.86
C VAL A 300 -5.34 -2.07 21.44
N VAL A 301 -5.63 -3.37 21.63
CA VAL A 301 -6.95 -3.93 21.32
C VAL A 301 -8.02 -3.36 22.21
N GLU A 302 -7.76 -3.18 23.51
CA GLU A 302 -8.68 -2.54 24.44
C GLU A 302 -8.96 -1.08 24.06
N VAL A 303 -7.92 -0.31 23.70
CA VAL A 303 -8.09 1.07 23.19
C VAL A 303 -8.97 1.09 21.92
N ILE A 304 -8.74 0.16 20.98
CA ILE A 304 -9.55 0.06 19.76
C ILE A 304 -11.01 -0.30 20.11
N ALA A 305 -11.21 -1.23 21.05
CA ALA A 305 -12.53 -1.64 21.51
C ALA A 305 -13.27 -0.46 22.15
N GLY A 306 -12.59 0.38 22.94
CA GLY A 306 -13.16 1.59 23.54
C GLY A 306 -13.69 2.61 22.53
N ILE A 307 -13.17 2.64 21.31
CA ILE A 307 -13.68 3.50 20.23
C ILE A 307 -14.95 2.94 19.59
N ALA A 308 -15.11 1.61 19.55
CA ALA A 308 -16.31 0.89 19.11
C ALA A 308 -16.86 1.24 17.70
N THR A 309 -16.03 1.75 16.78
CA THR A 309 -16.47 2.08 15.39
C THR A 309 -15.86 1.19 14.31
N LEU A 310 -14.94 0.29 14.67
CA LEU A 310 -14.15 -0.46 13.72
C LEU A 310 -14.99 -1.53 13.01
N LYS A 311 -14.88 -1.58 11.69
CA LYS A 311 -15.56 -2.58 10.84
C LYS A 311 -14.58 -3.49 10.12
N HIS A 312 -13.39 -3.00 9.83
CA HIS A 312 -12.37 -3.76 9.11
C HIS A 312 -11.03 -3.61 9.81
N LEU A 313 -10.43 -4.75 10.17
CA LEU A 313 -9.09 -4.82 10.73
C LEU A 313 -8.24 -5.70 9.83
N ARG A 314 -7.22 -5.12 9.21
CA ARG A 314 -6.23 -5.83 8.42
C ARG A 314 -4.91 -5.90 9.18
N ILE A 315 -4.41 -7.12 9.37
CA ILE A 315 -3.18 -7.39 10.11
C ILE A 315 -2.17 -8.05 9.17
N TYR A 316 -0.97 -7.50 9.11
CA TYR A 316 0.17 -8.11 8.43
C TYR A 316 1.07 -8.78 9.45
N THR A 317 1.41 -10.04 9.20
CA THR A 317 2.28 -10.83 10.08
C THR A 317 3.33 -11.54 9.24
N ASP A 318 4.56 -11.53 9.74
CA ASP A 318 5.71 -12.22 9.18
C ASP A 318 6.27 -13.23 10.18
N GLU A 319 7.07 -14.18 9.71
CA GLU A 319 7.65 -15.29 10.50
C GLU A 319 8.47 -14.82 11.72
N GLY A 320 9.10 -13.64 11.60
CA GLY A 320 9.92 -13.04 12.65
C GLY A 320 9.15 -12.48 13.85
N CYS A 321 7.82 -12.54 13.87
CA CYS A 321 7.03 -12.21 15.06
C CYS A 321 7.09 -13.40 16.03
N GLU A 322 7.93 -13.32 17.07
CA GLU A 322 8.14 -14.43 18.01
C GLU A 322 7.13 -14.50 19.16
N GLU A 323 6.31 -13.46 19.35
CA GLU A 323 5.54 -13.29 20.59
C GLU A 323 4.01 -13.31 20.42
N GLU A 324 3.36 -13.80 21.47
CA GLU A 324 1.92 -13.86 21.64
C GLU A 324 1.40 -12.53 22.20
N HIS A 325 1.07 -11.58 21.34
CA HIS A 325 0.75 -10.23 21.81
C HIS A 325 -0.72 -9.98 22.18
N VAL A 326 -1.67 -10.78 21.67
CA VAL A 326 -3.11 -10.54 21.90
C VAL A 326 -3.80 -11.79 22.43
N SER A 327 -4.33 -11.71 23.64
CA SER A 327 -5.07 -12.76 24.31
C SER A 327 -6.42 -13.06 23.66
N THR A 328 -6.97 -14.24 23.96
CA THR A 328 -8.31 -14.63 23.51
C THR A 328 -9.40 -13.71 24.09
N GLN A 329 -9.19 -13.22 25.31
CA GLN A 329 -10.12 -12.33 26.02
C GLN A 329 -10.19 -10.95 25.33
N SER A 330 -9.06 -10.38 24.93
CA SER A 330 -9.05 -9.10 24.21
C SER A 330 -9.77 -9.17 22.88
N TRP A 331 -9.66 -10.31 22.17
CA TRP A 331 -10.43 -10.54 20.95
C TRP A 331 -11.94 -10.63 21.20
N GLU A 332 -12.38 -11.21 22.31
CA GLU A 332 -13.79 -11.23 22.72
C GLU A 332 -14.29 -9.81 23.02
N ILE A 333 -13.54 -9.04 23.82
CA ILE A 333 -13.86 -7.64 24.13
C ILE A 333 -14.01 -6.81 22.86
N LEU A 334 -13.05 -6.94 21.93
CA LEU A 334 -13.09 -6.21 20.67
C LEU A 334 -14.29 -6.62 19.80
N LYS A 335 -14.61 -7.92 19.75
CA LYS A 335 -15.75 -8.44 18.98
C LYS A 335 -17.08 -7.97 19.57
N ASP A 336 -17.20 -7.90 20.89
CA ASP A 336 -18.40 -7.43 21.57
C ASP A 336 -18.59 -5.92 21.37
N ALA A 337 -17.50 -5.15 21.44
CA ALA A 337 -17.53 -3.72 21.14
C ALA A 337 -17.79 -3.43 19.65
N CYS A 338 -17.30 -4.28 18.75
CA CYS A 338 -17.42 -4.13 17.30
C CYS A 338 -18.07 -5.38 16.65
N PRO A 339 -19.40 -5.59 16.79
CA PRO A 339 -20.07 -6.82 16.35
C PRO A 339 -20.07 -7.03 14.82
N GLN A 340 -19.82 -5.97 14.05
CA GLN A 340 -19.69 -6.03 12.59
C GLN A 340 -18.22 -6.14 12.13
N LEU A 341 -17.29 -6.42 13.04
CA LEU A 341 -15.87 -6.48 12.72
C LEU A 341 -15.55 -7.63 11.78
N GLU A 342 -14.86 -7.30 10.70
CA GLU A 342 -14.28 -8.25 9.75
C GLU A 342 -12.74 -8.18 9.86
N VAL A 343 -12.12 -9.31 10.17
CA VAL A 343 -10.66 -9.40 10.28
C VAL A 343 -10.07 -10.03 9.02
N HIS A 344 -9.04 -9.38 8.48
CA HIS A 344 -8.22 -9.85 7.37
C HIS A 344 -6.78 -10.05 7.84
N TYR A 345 -6.31 -11.29 7.87
CA TYR A 345 -4.90 -11.59 8.06
C TYR A 345 -4.14 -11.76 6.74
N ILE A 346 -2.95 -11.18 6.68
CA ILE A 346 -1.95 -11.41 5.64
C ILE A 346 -0.74 -12.03 6.33
N LEU A 347 -0.60 -13.34 6.19
CA LEU A 347 0.51 -14.11 6.76
C LEU A 347 1.58 -14.28 5.70
N THR A 348 2.81 -13.90 6.01
CA THR A 348 3.98 -14.13 5.15
C THR A 348 4.92 -15.06 5.90
N ASN A 349 5.32 -16.16 5.26
CA ASN A 349 6.26 -17.15 5.81
C ASN A 349 5.88 -17.81 7.16
N VAL A 350 4.64 -17.65 7.63
CA VAL A 350 4.16 -18.32 8.85
C VAL A 350 3.77 -19.75 8.50
N HIS A 351 4.71 -20.70 8.62
CA HIS A 351 4.48 -22.10 8.26
C HIS A 351 4.41 -23.05 9.44
N ASN A 352 5.00 -22.68 10.57
CA ASN A 352 4.97 -23.48 11.79
C ASN A 352 3.57 -23.46 12.44
N TYR A 353 3.04 -24.64 12.77
CA TYR A 353 1.68 -24.76 13.32
C TYR A 353 1.52 -24.06 14.67
N TYR A 354 2.52 -24.13 15.55
CA TYR A 354 2.47 -23.49 16.86
C TYR A 354 2.30 -21.97 16.72
N LYS A 355 3.16 -21.33 15.92
CA LYS A 355 3.05 -19.90 15.60
C LYS A 355 1.72 -19.56 14.92
N PHE A 356 1.33 -20.35 13.91
CA PHE A 356 0.08 -20.15 13.17
C PHE A 356 -1.14 -20.12 14.12
N ARG A 357 -1.20 -21.06 15.06
CA ARG A 357 -2.26 -21.16 16.06
C ARG A 357 -2.23 -20.02 17.10
N GLN A 358 -1.06 -19.52 17.47
CA GLN A 358 -0.93 -18.37 18.36
C GLN A 358 -1.43 -17.08 17.69
N ILE A 359 -1.15 -16.90 16.39
CA ILE A 359 -1.57 -15.73 15.62
C ILE A 359 -3.08 -15.79 15.31
N LEU A 360 -3.56 -16.91 14.78
CA LEU A 360 -4.96 -17.07 14.36
C LEU A 360 -5.80 -17.73 15.46
N LYS A 361 -6.14 -16.98 16.51
CA LYS A 361 -6.96 -17.48 17.62
C LYS A 361 -8.42 -17.74 17.23
N ARG A 362 -9.08 -18.66 17.95
CA ARG A 362 -10.45 -19.13 17.63
C ARG A 362 -11.53 -18.05 17.65
N ASN A 363 -11.37 -17.01 18.47
CA ASN A 363 -12.39 -15.96 18.63
C ASN A 363 -12.27 -14.82 17.63
N ILE A 364 -11.23 -14.84 16.78
CA ILE A 364 -11.05 -13.83 15.75
C ILE A 364 -12.19 -13.97 14.72
N PRO A 365 -12.93 -12.89 14.40
CA PRO A 365 -13.92 -12.90 13.33
C PRO A 365 -13.21 -12.84 11.95
N LEU A 366 -12.41 -13.85 11.65
CA LEU A 366 -11.58 -13.95 10.46
C LEU A 366 -12.47 -14.16 9.23
N THR A 367 -12.53 -13.17 8.35
CA THR A 367 -13.28 -13.23 7.10
C THR A 367 -12.39 -13.41 5.88
N ARG A 368 -11.11 -13.01 5.98
CA ARG A 368 -10.16 -13.15 4.88
C ARG A 368 -8.78 -13.58 5.39
N LEU A 369 -8.18 -14.53 4.68
CA LEU A 369 -6.82 -15.00 4.92
C LEU A 369 -6.05 -14.97 3.60
N ASP A 370 -4.98 -14.17 3.55
CA ASP A 370 -3.97 -14.28 2.50
C ASP A 370 -2.72 -14.91 3.14
N TRP A 371 -2.42 -16.17 2.81
CA TRP A 371 -1.26 -16.91 3.31
C TRP A 371 -0.22 -17.05 2.21
N LYS A 372 0.86 -16.29 2.34
CA LYS A 372 1.87 -16.08 1.29
C LYS A 372 3.18 -16.75 1.68
N VAL A 373 3.85 -17.25 0.65
CA VAL A 373 5.23 -17.72 0.73
C VAL A 373 6.10 -16.71 0.00
N ASP A 374 7.04 -16.11 0.71
CA ASP A 374 8.12 -15.38 0.08
C ASP A 374 9.23 -16.39 -0.29
N ARG A 375 9.56 -16.45 -1.58
CA ARG A 375 10.63 -17.32 -2.08
C ARG A 375 12.02 -16.70 -1.89
N SER A 376 12.11 -15.45 -1.45
CA SER A 376 13.37 -14.74 -1.26
C SER A 376 14.00 -14.97 0.11
N THR A 377 13.25 -15.51 1.07
CA THR A 377 13.79 -15.82 2.39
C THR A 377 14.65 -17.07 2.33
N ARG A 378 15.88 -16.97 2.86
CA ARG A 378 16.87 -18.08 2.89
C ARG A 378 16.53 -19.16 3.92
N PHE A 379 15.49 -18.96 4.71
CA PHE A 379 15.11 -19.82 5.82
C PHE A 379 14.10 -20.86 5.35
N ASP A 380 14.55 -22.11 5.32
CA ASP A 380 13.86 -23.24 4.71
C ASP A 380 13.12 -24.07 5.77
N PHE A 381 12.28 -23.43 6.58
CA PHE A 381 11.52 -24.09 7.65
C PHE A 381 10.13 -24.58 7.21
N TRP A 382 9.93 -24.79 5.90
CA TRP A 382 8.66 -25.32 5.42
C TRP A 382 8.56 -26.81 5.73
N VAL A 383 7.74 -27.18 6.71
CA VAL A 383 7.43 -28.57 7.06
C VAL A 383 6.04 -28.90 6.53
N GLU A 384 5.90 -29.99 5.75
CA GLU A 384 4.62 -30.39 5.16
C GLU A 384 3.55 -30.58 6.22
N GLU A 385 3.91 -31.34 7.26
CA GLU A 385 3.03 -31.74 8.35
C GLU A 385 2.44 -30.52 9.06
N ASP A 386 3.25 -29.48 9.32
CA ASP A 386 2.77 -28.25 9.94
C ASP A 386 1.73 -27.55 9.05
N VAL A 387 1.97 -27.50 7.73
CA VAL A 387 1.05 -26.85 6.79
C VAL A 387 -0.27 -27.63 6.68
N LEU A 388 -0.21 -28.96 6.67
CA LEU A 388 -1.41 -29.81 6.69
C LEU A 388 -2.26 -29.54 7.95
N VAL A 389 -1.61 -29.45 9.12
CA VAL A 389 -2.30 -29.15 10.38
C VAL A 389 -2.85 -27.71 10.39
N CYS A 390 -2.14 -26.74 9.83
CA CYS A 390 -2.65 -25.36 9.68
C CYS A 390 -3.91 -25.30 8.80
N LEU A 391 -3.93 -26.02 7.67
CA LEU A 391 -5.10 -26.09 6.79
C LEU A 391 -6.31 -26.73 7.51
N SER A 392 -6.09 -27.82 8.24
CA SER A 392 -7.13 -28.45 9.08
C SER A 392 -7.63 -27.47 10.15
N TYR A 393 -6.72 -26.73 10.78
CA TYR A 393 -7.07 -25.74 11.78
C TYR A 393 -7.98 -24.64 11.22
N ILE A 394 -7.75 -24.20 9.99
CA ILE A 394 -8.62 -23.20 9.32
C ILE A 394 -10.05 -23.74 9.17
N SER A 395 -10.21 -24.97 8.65
CA SER A 395 -11.55 -25.56 8.40
C SER A 395 -12.31 -25.85 9.70
N GLU A 396 -11.61 -26.13 10.80
CA GLU A 396 -12.23 -26.39 12.10
C GLU A 396 -12.62 -25.11 12.81
N THR A 397 -11.72 -24.12 12.80
CA THR A 397 -11.81 -22.93 13.64
C THR A 397 -12.65 -21.83 12.98
N PHE A 398 -12.46 -21.58 11.69
CA PHE A 398 -13.03 -20.41 11.00
C PHE A 398 -14.17 -20.73 10.03
N LYS A 399 -14.70 -21.96 10.06
CA LYS A 399 -15.81 -22.43 9.21
C LYS A 399 -17.02 -21.48 9.13
N ASN A 400 -17.29 -20.77 10.21
CA ASN A 400 -18.47 -19.90 10.32
C ASN A 400 -18.21 -18.43 9.93
N THR A 401 -16.95 -18.05 9.70
CA THR A 401 -16.56 -16.64 9.50
C THR A 401 -15.83 -16.42 8.18
N ILE A 402 -14.98 -17.38 7.75
CA ILE A 402 -14.10 -17.21 6.60
C ILE A 402 -14.91 -17.10 5.29
N ARG A 403 -14.54 -16.13 4.46
CA ARG A 403 -15.16 -15.86 3.15
C ARG A 403 -14.17 -15.85 2.00
N HIS A 404 -12.91 -15.50 2.26
CA HIS A 404 -11.90 -15.43 1.21
C HIS A 404 -10.59 -16.05 1.69
N ILE A 405 -10.06 -16.98 0.91
CA ILE A 405 -8.79 -17.66 1.17
C ILE A 405 -7.91 -17.50 -0.06
N ASP A 406 -6.71 -16.94 0.09
CA ASP A 406 -5.65 -16.93 -0.93
C ASP A 406 -4.40 -17.57 -0.33
N ILE A 407 -4.07 -18.80 -0.75
CA ILE A 407 -2.98 -19.61 -0.20
C ILE A 407 -1.93 -19.84 -1.28
N ALA A 408 -0.68 -19.59 -0.94
CA ALA A 408 0.47 -20.03 -1.71
C ALA A 408 1.10 -21.26 -1.04
N LEU A 409 1.33 -22.30 -1.82
CA LEU A 409 2.00 -23.54 -1.44
C LEU A 409 3.38 -23.59 -2.10
N ARG A 410 4.37 -24.15 -1.40
CA ARG A 410 5.71 -24.34 -1.96
C ARG A 410 5.80 -25.50 -2.96
N TYR A 411 5.00 -26.55 -2.76
CA TYR A 411 4.89 -27.71 -3.64
C TYR A 411 3.44 -28.21 -3.69
N SER A 412 3.15 -29.03 -4.69
CA SER A 412 1.90 -29.77 -4.79
C SER A 412 2.07 -31.13 -4.11
N SER A 413 1.12 -31.52 -3.27
CA SER A 413 1.07 -32.81 -2.58
C SER A 413 -0.37 -33.31 -2.64
N GLU A 414 -0.54 -34.61 -2.89
CA GLU A 414 -1.85 -35.26 -2.89
C GLU A 414 -2.57 -35.11 -1.54
N LYS A 415 -1.81 -34.94 -0.45
CA LYS A 415 -2.34 -34.72 0.90
C LYS A 415 -3.11 -33.39 1.04
N PHE A 416 -2.86 -32.39 0.18
CA PHE A 416 -3.58 -31.11 0.24
C PHE A 416 -5.01 -31.19 -0.30
N ALA A 417 -5.26 -32.04 -1.30
CA ALA A 417 -6.57 -32.19 -1.91
C ALA A 417 -7.70 -32.46 -0.89
N PRO A 418 -7.60 -33.47 0.00
CA PRO A 418 -8.65 -33.74 0.99
C PRO A 418 -8.85 -32.59 2.00
N LEU A 419 -7.81 -31.81 2.30
CA LEU A 419 -7.92 -30.66 3.21
C LEU A 419 -8.67 -29.50 2.56
N PHE A 420 -8.43 -29.24 1.28
CA PHE A 420 -9.21 -28.24 0.55
C PHE A 420 -10.66 -28.67 0.36
N ASP A 421 -10.92 -29.96 0.12
CA ASP A 421 -12.29 -30.50 0.14
C ASP A 421 -12.95 -30.27 1.50
N ASP A 422 -12.24 -30.49 2.61
CA ASP A 422 -12.77 -30.22 3.94
C ASP A 422 -13.04 -28.73 4.20
N ILE A 423 -12.15 -27.83 3.76
CA ILE A 423 -12.38 -26.38 3.78
C ILE A 423 -13.63 -26.01 3.00
N ILE A 424 -13.76 -26.48 1.75
CA ILE A 424 -14.92 -26.20 0.90
C ILE A 424 -16.21 -26.73 1.56
N ARG A 425 -16.16 -27.94 2.14
CA ARG A 425 -17.32 -28.56 2.74
C ARG A 425 -17.79 -27.87 4.02
N ARG A 426 -16.85 -27.47 4.89
CA ARG A 426 -17.16 -26.90 6.21
C ARG A 426 -17.39 -25.40 6.19
N CYS A 427 -16.64 -24.67 5.35
CA CYS A 427 -16.68 -23.21 5.30
C CYS A 427 -17.81 -22.71 4.39
N LEU A 428 -19.07 -22.85 4.83
CA LEU A 428 -20.25 -22.55 4.00
C LEU A 428 -20.34 -21.08 3.53
N LYS A 429 -19.65 -20.15 4.22
CA LYS A 429 -19.57 -18.73 3.83
C LYS A 429 -18.43 -18.42 2.88
N LEU A 430 -17.63 -19.41 2.48
CA LEU A 430 -16.50 -19.23 1.56
C LEU A 430 -17.02 -18.77 0.19
N GLN A 431 -16.53 -17.63 -0.28
CA GLN A 431 -16.89 -17.00 -1.55
C GLN A 431 -15.76 -17.10 -2.57
N THR A 432 -14.52 -17.01 -2.10
CA THR A 432 -13.32 -17.05 -2.94
C THR A 432 -12.30 -18.02 -2.38
N LEU A 433 -11.85 -18.95 -3.21
CA LEU A 433 -10.68 -19.78 -2.94
C LEU A 433 -9.65 -19.54 -4.05
N SER A 434 -8.47 -19.06 -3.66
CA SER A 434 -7.32 -18.87 -4.54
C SER A 434 -6.18 -19.73 -4.02
N VAL A 435 -5.67 -20.61 -4.88
CA VAL A 435 -4.55 -21.48 -4.56
C VAL A 435 -3.44 -21.23 -5.58
N LYS A 436 -2.22 -21.02 -5.09
CA LYS A 436 -1.02 -20.94 -5.91
C LYS A 436 -0.12 -22.09 -5.50
N ALA A 437 0.24 -22.96 -6.43
CA ALA A 437 1.12 -24.09 -6.18
C ALA A 437 1.99 -24.31 -7.43
N PRO A 438 3.18 -24.92 -7.33
CA PRO A 438 3.87 -25.38 -8.53
C PRO A 438 2.97 -26.31 -9.35
N ASP A 439 3.05 -26.19 -10.68
CA ASP A 439 2.32 -27.08 -11.57
C ASP A 439 2.88 -28.51 -11.38
N ASP A 440 1.99 -29.46 -11.10
CA ASP A 440 2.31 -30.88 -11.23
C ASP A 440 2.01 -31.33 -12.66
N GLU A 441 2.80 -32.27 -13.19
CA GLU A 441 2.69 -32.72 -14.59
C GLU A 441 1.26 -33.11 -15.00
N ASN A 442 0.47 -33.59 -14.02
CA ASN A 442 -0.90 -34.05 -14.22
C ASN A 442 -2.00 -33.05 -13.84
N GLN A 443 -1.66 -31.85 -13.33
CA GLN A 443 -2.62 -30.85 -12.82
C GLN A 443 -3.58 -31.46 -11.78
N THR A 444 -3.09 -32.38 -10.95
CA THR A 444 -3.89 -33.22 -10.06
C THR A 444 -4.62 -32.37 -9.03
N LEU A 445 -3.93 -31.40 -8.44
CA LEU A 445 -4.52 -30.51 -7.44
C LEU A 445 -5.56 -29.56 -8.07
N GLU A 446 -5.28 -29.01 -9.25
CA GLU A 446 -6.22 -28.14 -9.98
C GLU A 446 -7.52 -28.90 -10.32
N LYS A 447 -7.39 -30.11 -10.86
CA LYS A 447 -8.51 -31.00 -11.20
C LYS A 447 -9.32 -31.37 -9.95
N ALA A 448 -8.64 -31.74 -8.86
CA ALA A 448 -9.28 -32.07 -7.60
C ALA A 448 -10.08 -30.88 -7.04
N LEU A 449 -9.48 -29.68 -6.98
CA LEU A 449 -10.15 -28.45 -6.54
C LEU A 449 -11.39 -28.14 -7.38
N THR A 450 -11.27 -28.27 -8.71
CA THR A 450 -12.38 -28.06 -9.64
C THR A 450 -13.52 -29.04 -9.37
N GLN A 451 -13.19 -30.32 -9.15
CA GLN A 451 -14.17 -31.36 -8.82
C GLN A 451 -14.84 -31.10 -7.48
N PHE A 452 -14.11 -30.72 -6.43
CA PHE A 452 -14.66 -30.43 -5.11
C PHE A 452 -15.63 -29.24 -5.13
N VAL A 453 -15.24 -28.13 -5.76
CA VAL A 453 -16.12 -26.96 -5.87
C VAL A 453 -17.37 -27.27 -6.70
N PHE A 454 -17.23 -28.05 -7.78
CA PHE A 454 -18.36 -28.51 -8.57
C PHE A 454 -19.34 -29.34 -7.73
N TRP A 455 -18.86 -30.35 -7.01
CA TRP A 455 -19.71 -31.17 -6.15
C TRP A 455 -20.30 -30.39 -4.99
N ALA A 456 -19.57 -29.45 -4.39
CA ALA A 456 -20.09 -28.58 -3.35
C ALA A 456 -21.23 -27.70 -3.87
N SER A 457 -21.09 -27.16 -5.09
CA SER A 457 -22.13 -26.34 -5.73
C SER A 457 -23.43 -27.12 -6.00
N ILE A 458 -23.32 -28.43 -6.24
CA ILE A 458 -24.49 -29.31 -6.46
C ILE A 458 -25.08 -29.78 -5.13
N ARG A 459 -24.23 -30.24 -4.20
CA ARG A 459 -24.65 -30.96 -2.98
C ARG A 459 -24.98 -30.02 -1.82
N GLN A 460 -24.45 -28.81 -1.82
CA GLN A 460 -24.63 -27.85 -0.73
C GLN A 460 -25.48 -26.68 -1.21
N THR A 461 -26.75 -26.68 -0.83
CA THR A 461 -27.70 -25.58 -1.13
C THR A 461 -27.25 -24.22 -0.59
N LYS A 462 -26.31 -24.21 0.36
CA LYS A 462 -25.74 -23.01 0.99
C LYS A 462 -24.31 -22.71 0.57
N CYS A 463 -23.75 -23.39 -0.45
CA CYS A 463 -22.40 -23.07 -0.93
C CYS A 463 -22.36 -21.62 -1.44
N ALA A 464 -21.50 -20.79 -0.85
CA ALA A 464 -21.36 -19.39 -1.24
C ALA A 464 -20.23 -19.15 -2.25
N ILE A 465 -19.52 -20.19 -2.70
CA ILE A 465 -18.34 -20.07 -3.57
C ILE A 465 -18.76 -19.49 -4.91
N ARG A 466 -18.09 -18.40 -5.32
CA ARG A 466 -18.30 -17.70 -6.59
C ARG A 466 -17.06 -17.70 -7.46
N GLU A 467 -15.89 -17.82 -6.84
CA GLU A 467 -14.62 -17.68 -7.53
C GLU A 467 -13.62 -18.72 -7.03
N LEU A 468 -13.11 -19.53 -7.96
CA LEU A 468 -12.00 -20.45 -7.74
C LEU A 468 -10.84 -20.00 -8.63
N LYS A 469 -9.68 -19.71 -8.03
CA LYS A 469 -8.47 -19.35 -8.76
C LYS A 469 -7.38 -20.39 -8.51
N PHE A 470 -6.73 -20.81 -9.58
CA PHE A 470 -5.51 -21.62 -9.50
C PHE A 470 -4.40 -20.93 -10.28
N ASN A 471 -3.25 -20.69 -9.65
CA ASN A 471 -2.10 -20.00 -10.25
C ASN A 471 -2.47 -18.67 -10.96
N GLY A 472 -3.39 -17.93 -10.35
CA GLY A 472 -3.87 -16.64 -10.86
C GLY A 472 -4.92 -16.71 -11.97
N LYS A 473 -5.21 -17.90 -12.51
CA LYS A 473 -6.26 -18.13 -13.51
C LYS A 473 -7.59 -18.42 -12.80
N ASN A 474 -8.66 -17.78 -13.24
CA ASN A 474 -10.00 -18.09 -12.74
C ASN A 474 -10.53 -19.36 -13.44
N ILE A 475 -10.91 -20.35 -12.65
CA ILE A 475 -11.49 -21.59 -13.13
C ILE A 475 -13.00 -21.35 -13.27
N HIS A 476 -13.47 -21.22 -14.51
CA HIS A 476 -14.89 -21.00 -14.79
C HIS A 476 -15.72 -22.20 -14.34
N LEU A 477 -16.46 -22.01 -13.24
CA LEU A 477 -17.34 -23.03 -12.67
C LEU A 477 -18.46 -23.48 -13.63
N GLU A 478 -18.86 -22.61 -14.57
CA GLU A 478 -19.91 -22.89 -15.54
C GLU A 478 -19.46 -23.68 -16.77
N ARG A 479 -18.15 -23.70 -17.09
CA ARG A 479 -17.62 -24.20 -18.37
C ARG A 479 -16.78 -25.49 -18.28
N SER A 480 -16.67 -26.11 -17.11
CA SER A 480 -16.00 -27.42 -17.04
C SER A 480 -16.81 -28.43 -17.87
N SER A 481 -16.14 -29.26 -18.68
CA SER A 481 -16.76 -30.32 -19.49
C SER A 481 -17.63 -31.28 -18.66
N LEU A 482 -17.36 -31.36 -17.35
CA LEU A 482 -18.19 -32.01 -16.34
C LEU A 482 -19.62 -31.45 -16.29
N ASN A 483 -19.83 -30.15 -16.49
CA ASN A 483 -21.15 -29.53 -16.46
C ASN A 483 -22.04 -30.03 -17.61
N SER A 484 -21.46 -30.28 -18.79
CA SER A 484 -22.16 -30.91 -19.92
C SER A 484 -22.48 -32.38 -19.66
N THR A 485 -21.52 -33.17 -19.15
CA THR A 485 -21.72 -34.61 -18.89
C THR A 485 -22.69 -34.87 -17.73
N VAL A 486 -22.68 -34.02 -16.70
CA VAL A 486 -23.57 -34.14 -15.54
C VAL A 486 -24.97 -33.61 -15.87
N LYS A 487 -25.11 -32.51 -16.63
CA LYS A 487 -26.42 -32.14 -17.19
C LYS A 487 -26.99 -33.24 -18.09
N TRP A 488 -26.14 -33.92 -18.85
CA TRP A 488 -26.53 -35.05 -19.68
C TRP A 488 -26.94 -36.29 -18.85
N LEU A 489 -26.24 -36.58 -17.76
CA LEU A 489 -26.59 -37.69 -16.86
C LEU A 489 -27.86 -37.42 -16.05
N PHE A 490 -28.03 -36.22 -15.49
CA PHE A 490 -29.21 -35.88 -14.67
C PHE A 490 -30.43 -35.50 -15.51
N GLY A 491 -30.26 -34.99 -16.74
CA GLY A 491 -31.35 -34.82 -17.71
C GLY A 491 -31.93 -36.14 -18.25
N ARG A 492 -31.38 -37.29 -17.82
CA ARG A 492 -31.88 -38.63 -18.15
C ARG A 492 -32.65 -39.29 -16.99
N PHE A 493 -32.64 -38.69 -15.80
CA PHE A 493 -33.27 -39.21 -14.58
C PHE A 493 -34.32 -38.26 -13.97
N MET A 494 -34.66 -37.17 -14.66
CA MET A 494 -35.94 -36.46 -14.55
C MET A 494 -36.69 -36.66 -15.87
#